data_AF-A0A151L219-F1
#
_entry.id   AF-A0A151L219-F1
#
_cell.length_a   1.000
_cell.length_b   1.000
_cell.length_c   1.000
_cell.angle_alpha   90.00
_cell.angle_beta   90.00
_cell.angle_gamma   90.00
#
_symmetry.space_group_name_H-M   'P 1'
#
loop_
_entity.id
_entity.type
_entity.pdbx_description
1 polymer ?
#
loop_
_entity_poly.entity_id
_entity_poly.type
_entity_poly.pdbx_seq_one_letter_code
_entity_poly.pdbx_strand_id
1 'polypeptide(L)'
;KRQKYQEKHDKNIQEIIQKDKMDKSLAEKIEKGCLKCGCGLGGVAASVGIFGAVVVNELTKAAMLAAARKGTAIGIKSAIQGFKTKFGLETICGHPLNTVLNDNNFKHLMTLNQLVQGQYNAICEPNPSNTASALCSYKGSTDAQTYQGIVAKAQKLATDAHQAATAAEEAEITLANAISTYSYSAIGYSVLAILIIVLVMLIIYLVLRYRRKKKKNKKAQYTKLLNQ
;
A
#
# COMPACT_ATOMS: atom_id res chain seq x y z
N LYS A 1 27.03 -69.79 30.35
CA LYS A 1 25.88 -68.85 30.46
C LYS A 1 26.30 -67.44 30.94
N ARG A 2 27.12 -67.26 31.99
CA ARG A 2 27.53 -65.93 32.51
C ARG A 2 28.27 -65.03 31.50
N GLN A 3 29.22 -65.56 30.73
CA GLN A 3 29.96 -64.79 29.71
C GLN A 3 29.04 -64.16 28.65
N LYS A 4 28.01 -64.88 28.18
CA LYS A 4 27.02 -64.35 27.22
C LYS A 4 26.22 -63.15 27.76
N TYR A 5 26.02 -63.07 29.09
CA TYR A 5 25.35 -61.92 29.70
C TYR A 5 26.27 -60.71 29.84
N GLN A 6 27.56 -60.92 30.15
CA GLN A 6 28.56 -59.84 30.19
C GLN A 6 28.76 -59.21 28.81
N GLU A 7 28.96 -60.03 27.76
CA GLU A 7 29.05 -59.54 26.38
C GLU A 7 27.84 -58.72 25.96
N LYS A 8 26.63 -59.16 26.34
CA LYS A 8 25.38 -58.44 26.04
C LYS A 8 25.30 -57.12 26.81
N HIS A 9 25.83 -57.09 28.03
CA HIS A 9 25.88 -55.89 28.86
C HIS A 9 26.85 -54.85 28.29
N ASP A 10 28.05 -55.28 27.89
CA ASP A 10 29.07 -54.41 27.30
C ASP A 10 28.62 -53.85 25.94
N LYS A 11 27.94 -54.67 25.12
CA LYS A 11 27.29 -54.18 23.89
C LYS A 11 26.25 -53.09 24.15
N ASN A 12 25.37 -53.29 25.13
CA ASN A 12 24.36 -52.30 25.48
C ASN A 12 24.99 -51.00 26.02
N ILE A 13 26.07 -51.09 26.81
CA ILE A 13 26.80 -49.92 27.30
C ILE A 13 27.43 -49.15 26.13
N GLN A 14 28.09 -49.84 25.21
CA GLN A 14 28.68 -49.22 24.01
C GLN A 14 27.63 -48.51 23.14
N GLU A 15 26.46 -49.13 22.93
CA GLU A 15 25.38 -48.56 22.14
C GLU A 15 24.81 -47.27 22.77
N ILE A 16 24.66 -47.24 24.10
CA ILE A 16 24.21 -46.05 24.84
C ILE A 16 25.25 -44.92 24.74
N ILE A 17 26.55 -45.22 24.81
CA ILE A 17 27.63 -44.24 24.68
C ILE A 17 27.64 -43.64 23.27
N GLN A 18 27.51 -44.47 22.23
CA GLN A 18 27.46 -43.99 20.85
C GLN A 18 26.23 -43.10 20.61
N LYS A 19 25.04 -43.50 21.07
CA LYS A 19 23.82 -42.67 20.96
C LYS A 19 23.98 -41.32 21.63
N ASP A 20 24.56 -41.27 22.83
CA ASP A 20 24.78 -40.02 23.56
C ASP A 20 25.78 -39.10 22.85
N LYS A 21 26.80 -39.67 22.22
CA LYS A 21 27.80 -38.92 21.44
C LYS A 21 27.21 -38.33 20.17
N MET A 22 26.35 -39.08 19.46
CA MET A 22 25.63 -38.58 18.28
C MET A 22 24.66 -37.46 18.64
N ASP A 23 23.83 -37.65 19.67
CA ASP A 23 22.87 -36.64 20.17
C ASP A 23 23.58 -35.35 20.59
N LYS A 24 24.75 -35.46 21.23
CA LYS A 24 25.56 -34.31 21.64
C LYS A 24 26.13 -33.56 20.43
N SER A 25 26.64 -34.27 19.42
CA SER A 25 27.19 -33.64 18.21
C SER A 25 26.13 -32.99 17.33
N LEU A 26 24.95 -33.60 17.22
CA LEU A 26 23.81 -33.04 16.49
C LEU A 26 23.35 -31.74 17.13
N ALA A 27 23.23 -31.72 18.46
CA ALA A 27 22.84 -30.53 19.18
C ALA A 27 23.86 -29.39 19.07
N GLU A 28 25.17 -29.70 19.16
CA GLU A 28 26.22 -28.70 19.05
C GLU A 28 26.27 -28.07 17.65
N LYS A 29 26.00 -28.86 16.60
CA LYS A 29 25.83 -28.35 15.22
C LYS A 29 24.60 -27.46 15.09
N ILE A 30 23.47 -27.85 15.69
CA ILE A 30 22.23 -27.05 15.70
C ILE A 30 22.44 -25.75 16.48
N GLU A 31 23.14 -25.76 17.61
CA GLU A 31 23.41 -24.59 18.45
C GLU A 31 24.35 -23.60 17.76
N LYS A 32 25.40 -24.09 17.09
CA LYS A 32 26.28 -23.26 16.23
C LYS A 32 25.55 -22.68 15.02
N GLY A 33 24.66 -23.46 14.42
CA GLY A 33 23.80 -23.01 13.31
C GLY A 33 22.81 -21.93 13.76
N CYS A 34 22.17 -22.12 14.92
CA CYS A 34 21.23 -21.16 15.50
C CYS A 34 21.91 -19.85 15.92
N LEU A 35 23.12 -19.91 16.48
CA LEU A 35 23.89 -18.71 16.83
C LEU A 35 24.31 -17.90 15.59
N LYS A 36 24.72 -18.58 14.51
CA LYS A 36 25.04 -17.94 13.22
C LYS A 36 23.80 -17.36 12.54
N CYS A 37 22.67 -18.07 12.54
CA CYS A 37 21.40 -17.55 12.04
C CYS A 37 20.92 -16.35 12.86
N GLY A 38 21.00 -16.40 14.20
CA GLY A 38 20.57 -15.32 15.08
C GLY A 38 21.33 -14.01 14.85
N CYS A 39 22.66 -14.07 14.69
CA CYS A 39 23.46 -12.88 14.35
C CYS A 39 23.20 -12.38 12.92
N GLY A 40 22.94 -13.27 11.96
CA GLY A 40 22.61 -12.88 10.58
C GLY A 40 21.23 -12.23 10.43
N LEU A 41 20.22 -12.77 11.11
CA LEU A 41 18.85 -12.25 11.11
C LEU A 41 18.75 -10.88 11.81
N GLY A 42 19.56 -10.64 12.85
CA GLY A 42 19.61 -9.34 13.54
C GLY A 42 20.09 -8.18 12.65
N GLY A 43 21.02 -8.42 11.72
CA GLY A 43 21.52 -7.41 10.78
C GLY A 43 20.56 -7.11 9.61
N VAL A 44 19.82 -8.13 9.15
CA VAL A 44 18.83 -7.97 8.07
C VAL A 44 17.57 -7.24 8.57
N ALA A 45 17.16 -7.44 9.83
CA ALA A 45 16.02 -6.75 10.40
C ALA A 45 16.20 -5.22 10.46
N ALA A 46 17.41 -4.75 10.83
CA ALA A 46 17.71 -3.32 10.93
C ALA A 46 17.76 -2.63 9.55
N SER A 47 18.27 -3.32 8.52
CA SER A 47 18.37 -2.79 7.16
C SER A 47 17.01 -2.77 6.44
N VAL A 48 16.22 -3.84 6.55
CA VAL A 48 14.87 -3.88 5.94
C VAL A 48 13.93 -2.86 6.60
N GLY A 49 14.07 -2.61 7.90
CA GLY A 49 13.23 -1.64 8.62
C GLY A 49 13.45 -0.18 8.18
N ILE A 50 14.71 0.24 7.97
CA ILE A 50 15.02 1.64 7.64
C ILE A 50 14.89 1.91 6.14
N PHE A 51 15.49 1.05 5.30
CA PHE A 51 15.44 1.26 3.84
C PHE A 51 14.05 0.97 3.28
N GLY A 52 13.33 -0.01 3.83
CA GLY A 52 11.96 -0.30 3.43
C GLY A 52 11.02 0.87 3.67
N ALA A 53 11.09 1.51 4.84
CA ALA A 53 10.20 2.63 5.17
C ALA A 53 10.43 3.87 4.28
N VAL A 54 11.70 4.20 3.99
CA VAL A 54 12.04 5.37 3.16
C VAL A 54 11.58 5.16 1.71
N VAL A 55 11.89 4.01 1.13
CA VAL A 55 11.52 3.70 -0.27
C VAL A 55 10.00 3.64 -0.43
N VAL A 56 9.28 3.04 0.51
CA VAL A 56 7.81 2.99 0.48
C VAL A 56 7.20 4.39 0.55
N ASN A 57 7.74 5.29 1.38
CA ASN A 57 7.23 6.66 1.49
C ASN A 57 7.40 7.45 0.19
N GLU A 58 8.54 7.32 -0.49
CA GLU A 58 8.75 7.99 -1.79
C GLU A 58 7.86 7.42 -2.89
N LEU A 59 7.72 6.09 -2.96
CA LEU A 59 6.80 5.44 -3.91
C LEU A 59 5.35 5.86 -3.67
N THR A 60 4.94 5.98 -2.41
CA THR A 60 3.58 6.43 -2.04
C THR A 60 3.33 7.87 -2.50
N LYS A 61 4.32 8.77 -2.33
CA LYS A 61 4.23 10.14 -2.84
C LYS A 61 4.13 10.19 -4.37
N ALA A 62 4.93 9.39 -5.06
CA ALA A 62 4.88 9.31 -6.52
C ALA A 62 3.53 8.78 -7.03
N ALA A 63 2.98 7.76 -6.36
CA ALA A 63 1.65 7.21 -6.67
C ALA A 63 0.53 8.23 -6.45
N MET A 64 0.54 8.95 -5.31
CA MET A 64 -0.42 10.02 -5.05
C MET A 64 -0.32 11.15 -6.08
N LEU A 65 0.89 11.51 -6.49
CA LEU A 65 1.09 12.54 -7.52
C LEU A 65 0.58 12.09 -8.89
N ALA A 66 0.74 10.81 -9.25
CA ALA A 66 0.16 10.25 -10.46
C ALA A 66 -1.37 10.23 -10.43
N ALA A 67 -1.96 9.84 -9.28
CA ALA A 67 -3.41 9.86 -9.07
C ALA A 67 -3.98 11.28 -9.20
N ALA A 68 -3.33 12.27 -8.56
CA ALA A 68 -3.71 13.67 -8.66
C ALA A 68 -3.64 14.20 -10.10
N ARG A 69 -2.60 13.84 -10.87
CA ARG A 69 -2.50 14.20 -12.30
C ARG A 69 -3.63 13.61 -13.12
N LYS A 70 -3.98 12.34 -12.89
CA LYS A 70 -5.09 11.69 -13.60
C LYS A 70 -6.43 12.32 -13.24
N GLY A 71 -6.65 12.60 -11.95
CA GLY A 71 -7.81 13.33 -11.44
C GLY A 71 -7.95 14.69 -12.11
N THR A 72 -6.88 15.47 -12.17
CA THR A 72 -6.87 16.78 -12.83
C THR A 72 -7.19 16.70 -14.32
N ALA A 73 -6.60 15.75 -15.06
CA ALA A 73 -6.91 15.56 -16.47
C ALA A 73 -8.39 15.22 -16.73
N ILE A 74 -8.97 14.34 -15.90
CA ILE A 74 -10.39 13.97 -16.00
C ILE A 74 -11.29 15.14 -15.60
N GLY A 75 -10.91 15.89 -14.58
CA GLY A 75 -11.62 17.07 -14.13
C GLY A 75 -11.69 18.18 -15.19
N ILE A 76 -10.56 18.49 -15.83
CA ILE A 76 -10.50 19.45 -16.95
C ILE A 76 -11.39 18.97 -18.11
N LYS A 77 -11.33 17.68 -18.45
CA LYS A 77 -12.20 17.10 -19.49
C LYS A 77 -13.68 17.26 -19.15
N SER A 78 -14.06 17.03 -17.89
CA SER A 78 -15.42 17.23 -17.39
C SER A 78 -15.85 18.70 -17.47
N ALA A 79 -14.96 19.64 -17.10
CA ALA A 79 -15.22 21.08 -17.24
C ALA A 79 -15.45 21.47 -18.71
N ILE A 80 -14.59 21.04 -19.63
CA ILE A 80 -14.74 21.27 -21.08
C ILE A 80 -16.10 20.74 -21.57
N GLN A 81 -16.48 19.53 -21.18
CA GLN A 81 -17.77 18.95 -21.54
C GLN A 81 -18.94 19.74 -20.94
N GLY A 82 -18.79 20.25 -19.71
CA GLY A 82 -19.75 21.13 -19.08
C GLY A 82 -19.98 22.41 -19.88
N PHE A 83 -18.92 23.04 -20.40
CA PHE A 83 -19.03 24.23 -21.25
C PHE A 83 -19.77 23.93 -22.56
N LYS A 84 -19.44 22.80 -23.20
CA LYS A 84 -20.12 22.37 -24.43
C LYS A 84 -21.60 22.08 -24.21
N THR A 85 -21.93 21.35 -23.16
CA THR A 85 -23.31 20.84 -22.94
C THR A 85 -24.23 21.85 -22.25
N LYS A 86 -23.74 22.59 -21.25
CA LYS A 86 -24.59 23.52 -20.47
C LYS A 86 -24.71 24.90 -21.11
N PHE A 87 -23.70 25.29 -21.89
CA PHE A 87 -23.57 26.63 -22.48
C PHE A 87 -23.43 26.63 -24.00
N GLY A 88 -23.24 25.47 -24.66
CA GLY A 88 -23.05 25.42 -26.11
C GLY A 88 -21.74 26.04 -26.58
N LEU A 89 -20.73 26.11 -25.70
CA LEU A 89 -19.46 26.77 -26.00
C LEU A 89 -18.39 25.76 -26.41
N GLU A 90 -17.71 26.03 -27.52
CA GLU A 90 -16.51 25.30 -27.94
C GLU A 90 -15.22 26.11 -27.74
N THR A 91 -15.36 27.43 -27.71
CA THR A 91 -14.28 28.41 -27.54
C THR A 91 -14.71 29.48 -26.53
N ILE A 92 -13.76 30.04 -25.80
CA ILE A 92 -13.92 31.20 -24.93
C ILE A 92 -12.90 32.26 -25.37
N CYS A 93 -13.36 33.49 -25.61
CA CYS A 93 -12.58 34.62 -26.11
C CYS A 93 -11.78 34.30 -27.38
N GLY A 94 -12.33 33.48 -28.28
CA GLY A 94 -11.65 33.03 -29.51
C GLY A 94 -10.60 31.93 -29.28
N HIS A 95 -10.37 31.51 -28.04
CA HIS A 95 -9.46 30.42 -27.69
C HIS A 95 -10.22 29.12 -27.41
N PRO A 96 -9.69 27.96 -27.81
CA PRO A 96 -10.34 26.69 -27.56
C PRO A 96 -10.29 26.35 -26.06
N LEU A 97 -11.35 25.71 -25.56
CA LEU A 97 -11.53 25.42 -24.13
C LEU A 97 -10.36 24.67 -23.48
N ASN A 98 -9.68 23.81 -24.24
CA ASN A 98 -8.51 23.04 -23.80
C ASN A 98 -7.28 23.91 -23.50
N THR A 99 -7.21 25.14 -24.02
CA THR A 99 -6.13 26.09 -23.73
C THR A 99 -6.49 27.03 -22.58
N VAL A 100 -7.78 27.34 -22.45
CA VAL A 100 -8.30 28.23 -21.42
C VAL A 100 -8.41 27.50 -20.08
N LEU A 101 -8.85 26.24 -20.09
CA LEU A 101 -8.99 25.44 -18.88
C LEU A 101 -7.72 24.66 -18.56
N ASN A 102 -7.26 24.80 -17.33
CA ASN A 102 -6.05 24.19 -16.81
C ASN A 102 -6.24 23.77 -15.35
N ASP A 103 -5.20 23.15 -14.80
CA ASP A 103 -5.13 22.60 -13.45
C ASP A 103 -5.54 23.60 -12.36
N ASN A 104 -5.34 24.90 -12.59
CA ASN A 104 -5.56 25.96 -11.61
C ASN A 104 -6.95 26.60 -11.68
N ASN A 105 -7.77 26.33 -12.70
CA ASN A 105 -9.01 27.07 -12.89
C ASN A 105 -10.27 26.20 -13.07
N PHE A 106 -10.12 24.94 -13.49
CA PHE A 106 -11.27 24.10 -13.82
C PHE A 106 -12.18 23.76 -12.62
N LYS A 107 -11.66 23.93 -11.39
CA LYS A 107 -12.38 23.75 -10.12
C LYS A 107 -12.92 25.06 -9.54
N HIS A 108 -12.48 26.22 -10.06
CA HIS A 108 -12.74 27.51 -9.44
C HIS A 108 -13.98 28.16 -10.04
N LEU A 109 -15.07 28.14 -9.27
CA LEU A 109 -16.35 28.74 -9.67
C LEU A 109 -16.20 30.21 -10.12
N MET A 110 -15.46 31.02 -9.37
CA MET A 110 -15.31 32.45 -9.68
C MET A 110 -14.64 32.66 -11.05
N THR A 111 -13.58 31.90 -11.34
CA THR A 111 -12.87 31.97 -12.61
C THR A 111 -13.75 31.47 -13.75
N LEU A 112 -14.47 30.36 -13.55
CA LEU A 112 -15.40 29.82 -14.55
C LEU A 112 -16.53 30.82 -14.85
N ASN A 113 -17.10 31.47 -13.82
CA ASN A 113 -18.09 32.53 -13.99
C ASN A 113 -17.52 33.70 -14.79
N GLN A 114 -16.32 34.16 -14.48
CA GLN A 114 -15.66 35.25 -15.22
C GLN A 114 -15.43 34.89 -16.69
N LEU A 115 -15.05 33.64 -16.98
CA LEU A 115 -14.89 33.16 -18.36
C LEU A 115 -16.21 33.15 -19.13
N VAL A 116 -17.30 32.68 -18.49
CA VAL A 116 -18.64 32.70 -19.08
C VAL A 116 -19.13 34.13 -19.30
N GLN A 117 -18.88 35.03 -18.34
CA GLN A 117 -19.27 36.43 -18.41
C GLN A 117 -18.47 37.19 -19.48
N GLY A 118 -17.17 36.96 -19.58
CA GLY A 118 -16.34 37.53 -20.64
C GLY A 118 -16.80 37.10 -22.03
N GLN A 119 -17.15 35.82 -22.18
CA GLN A 119 -17.70 35.30 -23.43
C GLN A 119 -19.06 35.90 -23.77
N TYR A 120 -19.91 36.07 -22.75
CA TYR A 120 -21.20 36.72 -22.89
C TYR A 120 -21.03 38.17 -23.39
N ASN A 121 -20.13 38.95 -22.78
CA ASN A 121 -19.87 40.32 -23.20
C ASN A 121 -19.31 40.37 -24.63
N ALA A 122 -18.36 39.48 -24.96
CA ALA A 122 -17.73 39.48 -26.29
C ALA A 122 -18.69 39.13 -27.44
N ILE A 123 -19.62 38.19 -27.23
CA ILE A 123 -20.47 37.67 -28.32
C ILE A 123 -21.86 38.29 -28.31
N CYS A 124 -22.41 38.57 -27.12
CA CYS A 124 -23.81 38.94 -26.96
C CYS A 124 -24.01 40.46 -26.82
N GLU A 125 -23.05 41.23 -26.28
CA GLU A 125 -23.17 42.70 -26.24
C GLU A 125 -23.22 43.32 -27.63
N PRO A 126 -22.32 42.98 -28.58
CA PRO A 126 -22.29 43.59 -29.90
C PRO A 126 -23.49 43.24 -30.78
N ASN A 127 -24.09 42.05 -30.59
CA ASN A 127 -25.23 41.62 -31.38
C ASN A 127 -26.25 40.81 -30.54
N PRO A 128 -27.30 41.46 -30.00
CA PRO A 128 -28.22 40.85 -29.04
C PRO A 128 -29.07 39.69 -29.59
N SER A 129 -29.19 39.59 -30.91
CA SER A 129 -30.00 38.58 -31.60
C SER A 129 -29.17 37.41 -32.12
N ASN A 130 -27.91 37.28 -31.69
CA ASN A 130 -27.05 36.18 -32.12
C ASN A 130 -27.56 34.84 -31.58
N THR A 131 -28.32 34.12 -32.42
CA THR A 131 -28.89 32.80 -32.12
C THR A 131 -27.86 31.67 -32.20
N ALA A 132 -26.64 31.94 -32.67
CA ALA A 132 -25.59 30.93 -32.79
C ALA A 132 -24.98 30.53 -31.43
N SER A 133 -25.20 31.31 -30.36
CA SER A 133 -24.76 30.94 -29.02
C SER A 133 -25.94 30.88 -28.05
N ALA A 134 -26.12 29.73 -27.39
CA ALA A 134 -27.13 29.53 -26.35
C ALA A 134 -26.95 30.49 -25.15
N LEU A 135 -25.81 31.16 -25.06
CA LEU A 135 -25.48 32.19 -24.08
C LEU A 135 -26.20 33.53 -24.33
N CYS A 136 -26.45 33.92 -25.58
CA CYS A 136 -27.10 35.19 -25.86
C CYS A 136 -28.61 35.18 -25.59
N SER A 137 -29.22 33.99 -25.47
CA SER A 137 -30.60 33.82 -25.02
C SER A 137 -30.84 34.42 -23.62
N TYR A 138 -29.78 34.65 -22.85
CA TYR A 138 -29.84 35.28 -21.53
C TYR A 138 -29.88 36.83 -21.56
N LYS A 139 -29.75 37.50 -22.72
CA LYS A 139 -29.76 38.97 -22.83
C LYS A 139 -31.16 39.59 -22.83
N GLY A 140 -32.19 38.81 -23.16
CA GLY A 140 -33.56 39.30 -23.36
C GLY A 140 -34.36 39.61 -22.09
N SER A 141 -33.84 39.30 -20.91
CA SER A 141 -34.57 39.49 -19.64
C SER A 141 -33.69 40.27 -18.66
N THR A 142 -34.07 41.50 -18.37
CA THR A 142 -33.59 42.33 -17.25
C THR A 142 -33.94 41.76 -15.87
N ASP A 143 -34.08 40.44 -15.75
CA ASP A 143 -34.42 39.77 -14.51
C ASP A 143 -33.16 39.16 -13.91
N ALA A 144 -32.87 39.53 -12.65
CA ALA A 144 -31.81 38.93 -11.85
C ALA A 144 -31.81 37.38 -11.87
N GLN A 145 -32.95 36.76 -12.20
CA GLN A 145 -33.13 35.31 -12.35
C GLN A 145 -32.28 34.69 -13.48
N THR A 146 -32.00 35.44 -14.54
CA THR A 146 -31.32 34.95 -15.74
C THR A 146 -29.81 34.87 -15.52
N TYR A 147 -29.26 35.89 -14.85
CA TYR A 147 -27.88 35.86 -14.34
C TYR A 147 -27.69 34.76 -13.28
N GLN A 148 -28.67 34.58 -12.39
CA GLN A 148 -28.66 33.46 -11.45
C GLN A 148 -28.63 32.09 -12.14
N GLY A 149 -29.34 31.93 -13.26
CA GLY A 149 -29.30 30.71 -14.07
C GLY A 149 -27.92 30.41 -14.66
N ILE A 150 -27.20 31.44 -15.14
CA ILE A 150 -25.81 31.31 -15.63
C ILE A 150 -24.88 30.88 -14.50
N VAL A 151 -24.94 31.58 -13.36
CA VAL A 151 -24.13 31.29 -12.18
C VAL A 151 -24.40 29.89 -11.65
N ALA A 152 -25.67 29.46 -11.59
CA ALA A 152 -26.05 28.12 -11.15
C ALA A 152 -25.51 27.03 -12.09
N LYS A 153 -25.56 27.24 -13.41
CA LYS A 153 -24.99 26.31 -14.39
C LYS A 153 -23.47 26.21 -14.28
N ALA A 154 -22.79 27.34 -14.08
CA ALA A 154 -21.35 27.38 -13.91
C ALA A 154 -20.91 26.79 -12.56
N GLN A 155 -21.72 26.97 -11.51
CA GLN A 155 -21.56 26.26 -10.23
C GLN A 155 -21.65 24.76 -10.43
N LYS A 156 -22.71 24.29 -11.08
CA LYS A 156 -22.87 22.86 -11.37
C LYS A 156 -21.71 22.33 -12.21
N LEU A 157 -21.22 23.09 -13.19
CA LEU A 157 -20.03 22.74 -13.97
C LEU A 157 -18.79 22.57 -13.08
N ALA A 158 -18.52 23.55 -12.22
CA ALA A 158 -17.38 23.50 -11.30
C ALA A 158 -17.47 22.30 -10.35
N THR A 159 -18.69 22.03 -9.83
CA THR A 159 -18.94 20.88 -8.95
C THR A 159 -18.77 19.55 -9.68
N ASP A 160 -19.35 19.40 -10.87
CA ASP A 160 -19.24 18.19 -11.70
C ASP A 160 -17.76 17.92 -12.08
N ALA A 161 -17.00 18.98 -12.38
CA ALA A 161 -15.58 18.89 -12.69
C ALA A 161 -14.72 18.53 -11.47
N HIS A 162 -15.05 19.09 -10.31
CA HIS A 162 -14.40 18.74 -9.05
C HIS A 162 -14.68 17.28 -8.66
N GLN A 163 -15.95 16.85 -8.69
CA GLN A 163 -16.36 15.49 -8.38
C GLN A 163 -15.74 14.46 -9.34
N ALA A 164 -15.68 14.78 -10.63
CA ALA A 164 -15.02 13.90 -11.61
C ALA A 164 -13.52 13.77 -11.32
N ALA A 165 -12.86 14.85 -10.90
CA ALA A 165 -11.46 14.81 -10.52
C ALA A 165 -11.21 13.97 -9.27
N THR A 166 -12.02 14.16 -8.21
CA THR A 166 -11.87 13.43 -6.95
C THR A 166 -12.18 11.95 -7.14
N ALA A 167 -13.26 11.61 -7.85
CA ALA A 167 -13.61 10.21 -8.13
C ALA A 167 -12.53 9.47 -8.92
N ALA A 168 -11.89 10.16 -9.87
CA ALA A 168 -10.78 9.60 -10.65
C ALA A 168 -9.51 9.41 -9.81
N GLU A 169 -9.20 10.36 -8.92
CA GLU A 169 -8.08 10.27 -7.98
C GLU A 169 -8.29 9.11 -7.00
N GLU A 170 -9.48 9.01 -6.40
CA GLU A 170 -9.86 7.91 -5.51
C GLU A 170 -9.79 6.56 -6.22
N ALA A 171 -10.30 6.45 -7.45
CA ALA A 171 -10.25 5.22 -8.22
C ALA A 171 -8.81 4.75 -8.49
N GLU A 172 -7.88 5.67 -8.80
CA GLU A 172 -6.46 5.34 -8.97
C GLU A 172 -5.82 4.88 -7.66
N ILE A 173 -6.12 5.58 -6.56
CA ILE A 173 -5.60 5.21 -5.24
C ILE A 173 -6.12 3.82 -4.82
N THR A 174 -7.42 3.54 -5.04
CA THR A 174 -8.01 2.24 -4.76
C THR A 174 -7.36 1.13 -5.60
N LEU A 175 -7.10 1.40 -6.90
CA LEU A 175 -6.44 0.44 -7.78
C LEU A 175 -5.01 0.15 -7.31
N ALA A 176 -4.24 1.19 -6.97
CA ALA A 176 -2.89 1.04 -6.42
C ALA A 176 -2.89 0.26 -5.10
N ASN A 177 -3.86 0.50 -4.22
CA ASN A 177 -4.02 -0.22 -2.96
C ASN A 177 -4.43 -1.69 -3.17
N ALA A 178 -5.28 -1.98 -4.16
CA ALA A 178 -5.68 -3.34 -4.50
C ALA A 178 -4.48 -4.18 -4.99
N ILE A 179 -3.66 -3.62 -5.87
CA ILE A 179 -2.41 -4.26 -6.33
C ILE A 179 -1.45 -4.50 -5.16
N SER A 180 -1.32 -3.51 -4.27
CA SER A 180 -0.48 -3.62 -3.08
C SER A 180 -0.95 -4.73 -2.14
N THR A 181 -2.26 -4.86 -1.93
CA THR A 181 -2.88 -5.87 -1.05
C THR A 181 -2.49 -7.29 -1.46
N TYR A 182 -2.47 -7.59 -2.76
CA TYR A 182 -2.02 -8.90 -3.25
C TYR A 182 -0.56 -9.18 -2.87
N SER A 183 0.31 -8.18 -2.98
CA SER A 183 1.72 -8.28 -2.59
C SER A 183 1.90 -8.47 -1.08
N TYR A 184 1.08 -7.78 -0.26
CA TYR A 184 1.07 -7.97 1.19
C TYR A 184 0.63 -9.38 1.59
N SER A 185 -0.31 -9.98 0.87
CA SER A 185 -0.71 -11.37 1.14
C SER A 185 0.46 -12.34 0.97
N ALA A 186 1.25 -12.19 -0.10
CA ALA A 186 2.43 -13.02 -0.36
C ALA A 186 3.52 -12.82 0.72
N ILE A 187 3.76 -11.58 1.14
CA ILE A 187 4.68 -11.27 2.24
C ILE A 187 4.17 -11.89 3.55
N GLY A 188 2.87 -11.81 3.82
CA GLY A 188 2.23 -12.40 4.99
C GLY A 188 2.45 -13.92 5.08
N TYR A 189 2.26 -14.65 3.97
CA TYR A 189 2.54 -16.08 3.91
C TYR A 189 4.03 -16.40 4.12
N SER A 190 4.93 -15.59 3.57
CA SER A 190 6.38 -15.77 3.80
C SER A 190 6.75 -15.58 5.27
N VAL A 191 6.21 -14.55 5.93
CA VAL A 191 6.46 -14.30 7.37
C VAL A 191 5.86 -15.40 8.23
N LEU A 192 4.63 -15.84 7.93
CA LEU A 192 3.98 -16.94 8.63
C LEU A 192 4.80 -18.24 8.52
N ALA A 193 5.33 -18.55 7.33
CA ALA A 193 6.19 -19.71 7.12
C ALA A 193 7.48 -19.65 7.96
N ILE A 194 8.13 -18.48 8.04
CA ILE A 194 9.31 -18.28 8.89
C ILE A 194 8.97 -18.48 10.36
N LEU A 195 7.85 -17.93 10.84
CA LEU A 195 7.40 -18.10 12.23
C LEU A 195 7.13 -19.57 12.57
N ILE A 196 6.52 -20.33 11.67
CA ILE A 196 6.29 -21.77 11.84
C ILE A 196 7.63 -22.52 11.96
N ILE A 197 8.60 -22.23 11.09
CA ILE A 197 9.94 -22.86 11.15
C ILE A 197 10.64 -22.54 12.48
N VAL A 198 10.60 -21.27 12.92
CA VAL A 198 11.19 -20.84 14.19
C VAL A 198 10.50 -21.52 15.38
N LEU A 199 9.16 -21.64 15.38
CA LEU A 199 8.41 -22.34 16.42
C LEU A 199 8.79 -23.82 16.51
N VAL A 200 8.87 -24.52 15.37
CA VAL A 200 9.28 -25.93 15.32
C VAL A 200 10.71 -26.09 15.87
N MET A 201 11.64 -25.22 15.47
CA MET A 201 13.00 -25.19 16.00
C MET A 201 13.03 -24.97 17.51
N LEU A 202 12.21 -24.06 18.03
CA LEU A 202 12.07 -23.79 19.48
C LEU A 202 11.55 -25.00 20.25
N ILE A 203 10.52 -25.67 19.73
CA ILE A 203 9.94 -26.87 20.36
C ILE A 203 10.98 -28.00 20.40
N ILE A 204 11.65 -28.29 19.28
CA ILE A 204 12.72 -29.30 19.21
C ILE A 204 13.85 -28.96 20.19
N TYR A 205 14.27 -27.69 20.22
CA TYR A 205 15.30 -27.20 21.13
C TYR A 205 14.90 -27.39 22.60
N LEU A 206 13.68 -27.02 22.99
CA LEU A 206 13.18 -27.18 24.35
C LEU A 206 13.13 -28.66 24.76
N VAL A 207 12.67 -29.56 23.89
CA VAL A 207 12.66 -31.01 24.14
C VAL A 207 14.08 -31.55 24.35
N LEU A 208 15.03 -31.20 23.47
CA LEU A 208 16.43 -31.63 23.59
C LEU A 208 17.09 -31.07 24.85
N ARG A 209 16.83 -29.81 25.19
CA ARG A 209 17.34 -29.16 26.40
C ARG A 209 16.77 -29.81 27.66
N TYR A 210 15.48 -30.09 27.67
CA TYR A 210 14.82 -30.76 28.79
C TYR A 210 15.39 -32.16 29.02
N ARG A 211 15.56 -32.97 27.95
CA ARG A 211 16.18 -34.31 28.04
C ARG A 211 17.58 -34.26 28.63
N ARG A 212 18.42 -33.29 28.23
CA ARG A 212 19.78 -33.11 28.78
C ARG A 212 19.76 -32.79 30.28
N LYS A 213 18.88 -31.87 30.70
CA LYS A 213 18.77 -31.48 32.12
C LYS A 213 18.34 -32.67 32.99
N LYS A 214 17.36 -33.45 32.52
CA LYS A 214 16.92 -34.69 33.20
C LYS A 214 18.04 -35.73 33.29
N LYS A 215 18.82 -35.93 32.21
CA LYS A 215 19.96 -36.87 32.21
C LYS A 215 21.06 -36.46 33.19
N LYS A 216 21.40 -35.17 33.25
CA LYS A 216 22.37 -34.63 34.22
C LYS A 216 21.91 -34.83 35.67
N ASN A 217 20.64 -34.54 35.96
CA ASN A 217 20.08 -34.71 37.30
C ASN A 217 20.11 -36.17 37.76
N LYS A 218 19.77 -37.11 36.85
CA LYS A 218 19.89 -38.56 37.14
C LYS A 218 21.34 -38.96 37.40
N LYS A 219 22.30 -38.53 36.56
CA LYS A 219 23.73 -38.82 36.77
C LYS A 219 24.21 -38.34 38.13
N ALA A 220 23.84 -37.11 38.53
CA ALA A 220 24.20 -36.55 39.83
C ALA A 220 23.69 -37.40 41.00
N GLN A 221 22.46 -37.92 40.92
CA GLN A 221 21.91 -38.83 41.93
C GLN A 221 22.67 -40.17 41.99
N TYR A 222 23.00 -40.79 40.86
CA TYR A 222 23.78 -42.03 40.85
C TYR A 222 25.20 -41.86 41.41
N THR A 223 25.89 -40.75 41.08
CA THR A 223 27.21 -40.47 41.69
C THR A 223 27.15 -40.29 43.20
N LYS A 224 26.04 -39.76 43.74
CA LYS A 224 25.86 -39.65 45.20
C LYS A 224 25.69 -41.03 45.85
N LEU A 225 24.93 -41.93 45.21
CA LEU A 225 24.70 -43.30 45.72
C LEU A 225 25.94 -44.20 45.62
N LEU A 226 26.83 -43.96 44.65
CA LEU A 226 28.06 -44.75 44.45
C LEU A 226 29.22 -44.33 45.35
N ASN A 227 29.16 -43.13 45.92
CA ASN A 227 30.17 -42.59 46.84
C ASN A 227 29.77 -42.73 48.32
N GLN A 228 28.63 -43.39 48.59
CA GLN A 228 28.29 -43.93 49.91
C GLN A 228 28.77 -45.37 50.00
#